data_AF-A0A922XNP5-F1
#
_entry.id   AF-A0A922XNP5-F1
#
_cell.length_a   1.000
_cell.length_b   1.000
_cell.length_c   1.000
_cell.angle_alpha   90.00
_cell.angle_beta   90.00
_cell.angle_gamma   90.00
#
_symmetry.space_group_name_H-M   'P 1'
#
loop_
_entity.id
_entity.type
_entity.pdbx_description
1 polymer ?
#
loop_
_entity_poly.entity_id
_entity_poly.type
_entity_poly.pdbx_seq_one_letter_code
_entity_poly.pdbx_strand_id
1 'polypeptide(L)' 'MVVPYKKEQTGKKEQVAHMFNSISGRYDFLNHFLSLGIDIAWRKKAIKLLKPINPKLILDVATGTGDFAIEALSL' A
#
# COMPACT_ATOMS: atom_id res chain seq x y z
N MET A 1 -25.18 14.04 1.98
CA MET A 1 -23.93 13.26 1.86
C MET A 1 -22.95 14.03 1.00
N VAL A 2 -21.67 14.11 1.40
CA VAL A 2 -20.61 14.74 0.60
C VAL A 2 -20.15 13.74 -0.48
N VAL A 3 -20.10 14.20 -1.74
CA VAL A 3 -19.57 13.45 -2.88
C VAL A 3 -18.32 14.16 -3.42
N PRO A 4 -17.29 13.43 -3.87
CA PRO A 4 -16.04 14.02 -4.35
C PRO A 4 -16.24 14.97 -5.54
N TYR A 5 -17.12 14.62 -6.48
CA TYR A 5 -17.34 15.37 -7.71
C TYR A 5 -18.83 15.70 -7.88
N LYS A 6 -19.23 16.90 -7.42
CA LYS A 6 -20.62 17.38 -7.44
C LYS A 6 -21.26 17.49 -8.84
N LYS A 7 -20.47 17.45 -9.92
CA LYS A 7 -20.94 17.57 -11.31
C LYS A 7 -21.02 16.23 -12.06
N GLU A 8 -20.51 15.14 -11.50
CA GLU A 8 -20.60 13.82 -12.12
C GLU A 8 -21.90 13.11 -11.71
N GLN A 9 -22.61 12.50 -12.67
CA GLN A 9 -23.81 11.69 -12.41
C GLN A 9 -23.49 10.23 -12.00
N THR A 10 -22.21 9.91 -11.78
CA THR A 10 -21.74 8.59 -11.33
C THR A 10 -22.05 8.37 -9.85
N GLY A 11 -22.18 7.11 -9.42
CA GLY A 11 -22.47 6.78 -8.04
C GLY A 11 -21.34 7.21 -7.09
N LYS A 12 -21.65 7.52 -5.82
CA LYS A 12 -20.64 7.90 -4.81
C LYS A 12 -19.47 6.91 -4.73
N LYS A 13 -19.73 5.61 -4.84
CA LYS A 13 -18.69 4.56 -4.81
C LYS A 13 -17.71 4.72 -5.98
N GLU A 14 -18.22 4.99 -7.18
CA GLU A 14 -17.39 5.19 -8.37
C GLU A 14 -16.58 6.48 -8.28
N GLN A 15 -17.17 7.57 -7.79
CA GLN A 15 -16.44 8.83 -7.59
C GLN A 15 -15.31 8.69 -6.56
N VAL A 16 -15.55 7.95 -5.47
CA VAL A 16 -14.52 7.69 -4.45
C VAL A 16 -13.41 6.81 -5.03
N ALA A 17 -13.76 5.74 -5.76
CA ALA A 17 -12.76 4.89 -6.42
C ALA A 17 -11.93 5.67 -7.45
N HIS A 18 -12.57 6.52 -8.25
CA HIS A 18 -11.89 7.37 -9.24
C HIS A 18 -10.95 8.39 -8.57
N MET A 19 -11.41 9.04 -7.50
CA MET A 19 -10.57 9.95 -6.72
C MET A 19 -9.36 9.22 -6.14
N PHE A 20 -9.55 8.04 -5.53
CA PHE A 20 -8.45 7.23 -5.00
C PHE A 20 -7.47 6.78 -6.09
N ASN A 21 -7.96 6.33 -7.25
CA ASN A 21 -7.11 5.98 -8.39
C ASN A 21 -6.32 7.17 -8.92
N SER A 22 -6.89 8.39 -8.88
CA SER A 22 -6.20 9.59 -9.37
C SER A 22 -5.08 10.07 -8.44
N ILE A 23 -5.12 9.69 -7.15
CA ILE A 23 -4.15 10.14 -6.14
C ILE A 23 -3.23 9.04 -5.63
N SER A 24 -3.52 7.75 -5.88
CA SER A 24 -2.79 6.60 -5.35
C SER A 24 -1.28 6.69 -5.59
N GLY A 25 -0.85 6.95 -6.83
CA GLY A 25 0.57 7.07 -7.16
C GLY A 25 1.29 8.22 -6.46
N ARG A 26 0.59 9.32 -6.13
CA ARG A 26 1.16 10.41 -5.31
C ARG A 26 1.14 10.08 -3.83
N TYR A 27 0.16 9.30 -3.37
CA TYR A 27 0.03 8.88 -1.98
C TYR A 27 1.12 7.89 -1.58
N ASP A 28 1.46 6.94 -2.44
CA ASP A 28 2.56 6.00 -2.15
C ASP A 28 3.89 6.75 -2.05
N PHE A 29 4.16 7.66 -2.99
CA PHE A 29 5.31 8.57 -2.92
C PHE A 29 5.32 9.43 -1.65
N LEU A 30 4.17 10.01 -1.28
CA LEU A 30 4.03 10.78 -0.04
C LEU A 30 4.21 9.90 1.19
N ASN A 31 3.75 8.65 1.20
CA ASN A 31 3.94 7.73 2.33
C ASN A 31 5.42 7.42 2.54
N HIS A 32 6.18 7.18 1.48
CA HIS A 32 7.64 7.01 1.57
C HIS A 32 8.33 8.30 2.02
N PHE A 33 7.92 9.45 1.46
CA PHE A 33 8.53 10.75 1.75
C PHE A 33 8.23 11.26 3.16
N LEU A 34 6.96 11.21 3.59
CA LEU A 34 6.50 11.66 4.90
C LEU A 34 6.96 10.73 6.01
N SER A 35 7.11 9.43 5.75
CA SER A 35 7.75 8.52 6.69
C SER A 35 9.27 8.67 6.72
N LEU A 36 9.88 9.55 5.92
CA LEU A 36 11.34 9.68 5.77
C LEU A 36 12.02 8.33 5.45
N GLY A 37 11.32 7.43 4.74
CA GLY A 37 11.79 6.08 4.42
C GLY A 37 11.84 5.13 5.61
N ILE A 38 11.22 5.48 6.75
CA ILE A 38 11.11 4.59 7.92
C ILE A 38 10.34 3.33 7.53
N ASP A 39 9.30 3.44 6.70
CA ASP A 39 8.52 2.29 6.22
C ASP A 39 9.40 1.18 5.61
N ILE A 40 10.44 1.56 4.85
CA ILE A 40 11.43 0.64 4.27
C ILE A 40 12.23 -0.07 5.37
N ALA A 41 12.66 0.66 6.41
CA ALA A 41 13.42 0.08 7.51
C ALA A 41 12.60 -0.96 8.29
N TRP A 42 11.30 -0.72 8.47
CA TRP A 42 10.39 -1.67 9.12
C TRP A 42 10.20 -2.94 8.30
N ARG A 43 10.03 -2.83 6.97
CA ARG A 43 9.93 -4.00 6.08
C ARG A 43 11.20 -4.85 6.14
N LYS A 44 12.38 -4.24 5.99
CA LYS A 44 13.68 -4.94 6.12
C LYS A 44 13.82 -5.64 7.47
N LYS A 45 13.38 -5.01 8.55
CA LYS A 45 13.41 -5.62 9.89
C LYS A 45 12.48 -6.84 9.96
N ALA A 46 11.27 -6.75 9.43
CA ALA A 46 10.34 -7.88 9.38
C ALA A 46 10.91 -9.04 8.56
N ILE A 47 11.49 -8.80 7.37
CA ILE A 47 12.18 -9.83 6.58
C ILE A 47 13.31 -10.48 7.39
N LYS A 48 14.15 -9.68 8.05
CA LYS A 48 15.24 -10.21 8.89
C LYS A 48 14.73 -11.12 10.01
N LEU A 49 13.57 -10.82 10.59
CA LEU A 49 12.94 -11.65 11.62
C LEU A 49 12.31 -12.93 11.06
N LEU A 50 11.81 -12.91 9.82
CA LEU A 50 11.23 -14.07 9.16
C LEU A 50 12.28 -15.04 8.59
N LYS A 51 13.47 -14.54 8.23
CA LYS A 51 14.54 -15.33 7.59
C LYS A 51 14.92 -16.62 8.32
N PRO A 52 15.08 -16.65 9.66
CA PRO A 52 15.38 -17.89 10.38
C PRO A 52 14.24 -18.92 10.36
N ILE A 53 13.00 -18.47 10.14
CA ILE A 53 11.80 -19.32 10.15
C ILE A 53 11.66 -20.09 8.83
N ASN A 54 12.34 -19.65 7.76
CA ASN A 54 12.30 -20.26 6.42
C ASN A 54 10.87 -20.61 5.95
N PRO A 55 9.94 -19.64 5.99
CA PRO A 55 8.55 -19.88 5.60
C PRO A 55 8.48 -20.30 4.13
N LYS A 56 7.73 -21.38 3.85
CA LYS A 56 7.50 -21.85 2.48
C LYS A 56 6.30 -21.20 1.80
N LEU A 57 5.39 -20.63 2.58
CA LEU A 57 4.20 -19.96 2.11
C LEU A 57 3.93 -18.75 3.00
N ILE A 58 3.67 -17.60 2.39
CA ILE A 58 3.39 -16.33 3.07
C ILE A 58 2.11 -15.76 2.48
N LEU A 59 1.22 -15.25 3.34
CA LEU A 59 0.02 -14.50 2.97
C LEU A 59 0.17 -13.06 3.46
N ASP A 60 0.21 -12.10 2.54
CA ASP A 60 0.20 -10.68 2.86
C ASP A 60 -1.24 -10.13 2.77
N VAL A 61 -1.79 -9.75 3.92
CA VAL A 61 -3.20 -9.32 4.05
C VAL A 61 -3.26 -7.80 3.98
N ALA A 62 -4.18 -7.27 3.17
CA ALA A 62 -4.30 -5.83 2.92
C ALA A 62 -2.98 -5.20 2.39
N THR A 63 -2.28 -5.95 1.54
CA THR A 63 -0.95 -5.66 1.00
C THR A 63 -0.79 -4.32 0.25
N GLY A 64 -1.90 -3.68 -0.14
CA GLY A 64 -1.86 -2.42 -0.87
C GLY A 64 -1.09 -2.57 -2.19
N THR A 65 0.00 -1.82 -2.36
CA THR A 65 0.90 -1.87 -3.53
C THR A 65 1.70 -3.15 -3.67
N GLY A 66 1.77 -3.99 -2.64
CA GLY A 66 2.52 -5.25 -2.70
C GLY A 66 3.98 -5.16 -2.31
N ASP A 67 4.47 -4.00 -1.86
CA ASP A 67 5.91 -3.77 -1.63
C ASP A 67 6.50 -4.76 -0.61
N PHE A 68 5.76 -5.09 0.45
CA PHE A 68 6.22 -6.05 1.46
C PHE A 68 6.22 -7.49 0.95
N ALA A 69 5.18 -7.90 0.22
CA ALA A 69 5.12 -9.22 -0.41
C ALA A 69 6.28 -9.44 -1.39
N ILE A 70 6.64 -8.42 -2.17
CA ILE A 70 7.79 -8.47 -3.08
C ILE A 70 9.10 -8.58 -2.28
N GLU A 71 9.25 -7.81 -1.21
CA GLU A 71 10.45 -7.86 -0.36
C GLU A 71 10.62 -9.23 0.32
N ALA A 72 9.51 -9.89 0.63
CA ALA A 72 9.48 -11.24 1.22
C ALA A 72 9.94 -12.35 0.26
N LEU A 73 9.99 -12.11 -1.05
CA LEU A 73 10.58 -13.06 -2.01
C LEU A 73 12.09 -13.25 -1.83
N SER A 74 12.74 -12.39 -1.04
CA SER A 74 14.17 -12.48 -0.74
C SER A 74 14.52 -13.41 0.44
N LEU A 75 13.51 -14.01 1.09
CA LEU A 75 13.64 -14.96 2.21
C LEU A 75 14.15 -16.33 1.73
#